data_AF-X6LJV1-F1
#
_entry.id   AF-X6LJV1-F1
#
_cell.length_a   1.000
_cell.length_b   1.000
_cell.length_c   1.000
_cell.angle_alpha   90.00
_cell.angle_beta   90.00
_cell.angle_gamma   90.00
#
_symmetry.space_group_name_H-M   'P 1'
#
loop_
_entity.id
_entity.type
_entity.pdbx_description
1 polymer ?
#
loop_
_entity_poly.entity_id
_entity_poly.type
_entity_poly.pdbx_seq_one_letter_code
_entity_poly.pdbx_strand_id
1 'polypeptide(L)'
;MKQTFSMKYKSVCEINDSKSEHHQSFNTWIRHNQDNNMGKMEDILWGMCGLIGGINNDLLFITHHPKNIEVVDLKTMKPLTRIKNNITPKERHKFGIGYHCFVPLTMKNEKLINHFILFYRNT
;
A
#
# COMPACT_ATOMS: atom_id res chain seq x y z
N MET A 1 8.44 17.22 -3.35
CA MET A 1 8.72 16.72 -1.97
C MET A 1 7.77 15.58 -1.68
N LYS A 2 8.28 14.39 -1.35
CA LYS A 2 7.45 13.25 -0.93
C LYS A 2 7.21 13.31 0.58
N GLN A 3 6.06 12.82 1.03
CA GLN A 3 5.72 12.76 2.45
C GLN A 3 4.98 11.46 2.73
N THR A 4 5.37 10.80 3.81
CA THR A 4 4.72 9.57 4.29
C THR A 4 4.06 9.86 5.63
N PHE A 5 2.83 9.40 5.79
CA PHE A 5 2.07 9.51 7.03
C PHE A 5 1.56 8.13 7.44
N SER A 6 1.45 7.88 8.74
CA SER A 6 0.78 6.70 9.29
C SER A 6 -0.23 7.12 10.35
N MET A 7 -1.26 6.31 10.56
CA MET A 7 -2.27 6.56 11.58
C MET A 7 -2.55 5.27 12.34
N LYS A 8 -2.55 5.35 13.68
CA LYS A 8 -3.15 4.31 14.52
C LYS A 8 -4.66 4.55 14.54
N TYR A 9 -5.40 3.71 13.84
CA TYR A 9 -6.85 3.82 13.76
C TYR A 9 -7.53 3.17 14.98
N LYS A 10 -8.54 3.84 15.53
CA LYS A 10 -9.49 3.30 16.52
C LYS A 10 -10.88 3.34 15.91
N SER A 11 -11.55 2.18 15.91
CA SER A 11 -12.86 2.03 15.28
C SER A 11 -13.92 2.87 15.98
N VAL A 12 -14.86 3.41 15.20
CA VAL A 12 -16.02 4.14 15.74
C VAL A 12 -16.89 3.24 16.62
N CYS A 13 -16.90 1.93 16.37
CA CYS A 13 -17.69 0.96 17.13
C CYS A 13 -17.08 0.60 18.50
N GLU A 14 -15.82 0.97 18.78
CA GLU A 14 -15.10 0.67 20.03
C GLU A 14 -15.18 1.83 21.05
N ILE A 15 -15.98 2.85 20.78
CA ILE A 15 -16.07 4.06 21.61
C ILE A 15 -16.83 3.80 22.93
N ASN A 16 -17.54 2.68 23.06
CA ASN A 16 -18.43 2.44 24.20
C ASN A 16 -17.77 1.85 25.45
N ASP A 17 -16.57 1.27 25.36
CA ASP A 17 -15.96 0.57 26.49
C ASP A 17 -14.52 1.04 26.74
N SER A 18 -14.36 2.06 27.60
CA SER A 18 -13.25 2.30 28.54
C SER A 18 -12.93 3.79 28.71
N LYS A 19 -13.29 4.33 29.88
CA LYS A 19 -12.95 5.69 30.34
C LYS A 19 -11.48 5.82 30.83
N SER A 20 -10.51 5.10 30.28
CA SER A 20 -9.15 5.05 30.87
C SER A 20 -7.96 5.30 29.93
N GLU A 21 -8.14 5.70 28.68
CA GLU A 21 -7.02 6.07 27.79
C GLU A 21 -7.05 7.56 27.40
N HIS A 22 -7.12 8.46 28.38
CA HIS A 22 -7.21 9.91 28.14
C HIS A 22 -5.94 10.58 27.59
N HIS A 23 -4.89 9.81 27.23
CA HIS A 23 -3.59 10.37 26.84
C HIS A 23 -3.03 9.90 25.50
N GLN A 24 -3.71 9.02 24.74
CA GLN A 24 -3.22 8.60 23.43
C GLN A 24 -4.09 9.15 22.29
N SER A 25 -3.49 9.94 21.39
CA SER A 25 -4.18 10.51 20.23
C SER A 25 -4.37 9.44 19.13
N PHE A 26 -5.47 8.70 19.21
CA PHE A 26 -5.92 7.84 18.10
C PHE A 26 -6.42 8.67 16.92
N ASN A 27 -6.47 8.05 15.74
CA ASN A 27 -7.02 8.67 14.52
C ASN A 27 -6.33 9.98 14.12
N THR A 28 -5.06 10.14 14.51
CA THR A 28 -4.21 11.27 14.10
C THR A 28 -3.11 10.81 13.15
N TRP A 29 -2.82 11.63 12.13
CA TRP A 29 -1.77 11.36 11.15
C TRP A 29 -0.41 11.74 11.71
N ILE A 30 0.49 10.77 11.78
CA ILE A 30 1.88 10.94 12.20
C ILE A 30 2.74 11.01 10.94
N ARG A 31 3.46 12.12 10.75
CA ARG A 31 4.39 12.31 9.63
C ARG A 31 5.70 11.57 9.89
N HIS A 32 6.20 10.86 8.88
CA HIS A 32 7.54 10.26 8.89
C HIS A 32 8.55 11.23 8.27
N ASN A 33 9.76 11.30 8.83
CA ASN A 33 10.82 12.21 8.37
C ASN A 33 11.33 11.84 6.96
N GLN A 34 11.85 12.85 6.25
CA GLN A 34 12.17 12.80 4.81
C GLN A 34 13.22 11.77 4.39
N ASP A 35 14.08 11.29 5.30
CA ASP A 35 15.07 10.25 4.97
C ASP A 35 14.45 8.87 4.76
N ASN A 36 13.18 8.69 5.18
CA ASN A 36 12.37 7.51 4.87
C ASN A 36 11.50 7.75 3.62
N ASN A 37 12.05 8.41 2.59
CA ASN A 37 11.40 8.48 1.29
C ASN A 37 11.09 7.05 0.82
N MET A 38 9.83 6.64 1.01
CA MET A 38 9.30 5.37 0.54
C MET A 38 9.39 5.38 -0.98
N GLY A 39 10.48 4.81 -1.44
CA GLY A 39 10.70 4.51 -2.82
C GLY A 39 11.44 5.55 -3.64
N LYS A 40 12.16 5.02 -4.63
CA LYS A 40 12.77 5.79 -5.71
C LYS A 40 11.75 6.21 -6.77
N MET A 41 10.47 6.38 -6.41
CA MET A 41 9.45 6.82 -7.38
C MET A 41 9.81 8.21 -7.93
N GLU A 42 10.44 8.26 -9.09
CA GLU A 42 10.73 9.51 -9.80
C GLU A 42 9.43 10.11 -10.40
N ASP A 43 8.34 9.32 -10.38
CA ASP A 43 7.13 9.54 -11.16
C ASP A 43 5.94 10.15 -10.41
N ILE A 44 5.01 10.65 -11.22
CA ILE A 44 3.67 11.14 -10.85
C ILE A 44 2.94 10.08 -10.00
N LEU A 45 2.65 10.39 -8.74
CA LEU A 45 1.94 9.50 -7.80
C LEU A 45 0.43 9.38 -8.05
N TRP A 46 -0.08 9.94 -9.15
CA TRP A 46 -1.51 9.87 -9.48
C TRP A 46 -1.94 8.42 -9.76
N GLY A 47 -3.01 8.00 -9.11
CA GLY A 47 -3.52 6.64 -9.23
C GLY A 47 -2.63 5.57 -8.59
N MET A 48 -1.69 5.97 -7.72
CA MET A 48 -0.91 5.02 -6.93
C MET A 48 -1.81 4.29 -5.93
N CYS A 49 -1.76 2.96 -5.92
CA CYS A 49 -2.47 2.15 -4.95
C CYS A 49 -1.50 1.25 -4.18
N GLY A 50 -1.67 1.22 -2.87
CA GLY A 50 -0.92 0.37 -1.95
C GLY A 50 -1.77 -0.80 -1.46
N LEU A 51 -1.14 -1.96 -1.29
CA LEU A 51 -1.73 -3.14 -0.67
C LEU A 51 -0.75 -3.73 0.34
N ILE A 52 -1.22 -4.00 1.56
CA ILE A 52 -0.44 -4.74 2.56
C ILE A 52 -0.62 -6.24 2.34
N GLY A 53 0.48 -6.97 2.31
CA GLY A 53 0.51 -8.42 2.18
C GLY A 53 1.84 -9.01 2.67
N GLY A 54 2.22 -10.15 2.12
CA GLY A 54 3.29 -10.98 2.68
C GLY A 54 2.73 -11.95 3.72
N ILE A 55 3.49 -13.00 4.03
CA ILE A 55 3.05 -14.06 4.96
C ILE A 55 2.73 -13.51 6.36
N ASN A 56 3.40 -12.41 6.76
CA ASN A 56 3.21 -11.75 8.04
C ASN A 56 2.53 -10.37 7.92
N ASN A 57 1.96 -10.03 6.76
CA ASN A 57 1.43 -8.68 6.49
C ASN A 57 2.48 -7.55 6.73
N ASP A 58 3.75 -7.84 6.46
CA ASP A 58 4.88 -6.95 6.71
C ASP A 58 5.46 -6.34 5.42
N LEU A 59 4.79 -6.54 4.28
CA LEU A 59 5.17 -5.95 2.99
C LEU A 59 4.06 -5.04 2.46
N LEU A 60 4.45 -3.85 2.00
CA LEU A 60 3.58 -2.93 1.27
C LEU A 60 3.92 -2.99 -0.22
N PHE A 61 2.97 -3.51 -1.00
CA PHE A 61 3.01 -3.51 -2.46
C PHE A 61 2.42 -2.20 -2.96
N ILE A 62 3.23 -1.38 -3.59
CA ILE A 62 2.83 -0.12 -4.19
C ILE A 62 2.82 -0.32 -5.70
N THR A 63 1.71 0.01 -6.33
CA THR A 63 1.56 -0.04 -7.77
C THR A 63 1.41 1.37 -8.28
N HIS A 64 2.13 1.73 -9.34
CA HIS A 64 2.04 3.07 -9.91
C HIS A 64 2.21 3.10 -11.43
N HIS A 65 1.67 4.16 -12.03
CA HIS A 65 1.85 4.44 -13.44
C HIS A 65 3.36 4.68 -13.74
N PRO A 66 3.88 4.21 -14.90
CA PRO A 66 3.16 3.51 -15.95
C PRO A 66 2.86 2.04 -15.67
N LYS A 67 3.78 1.28 -15.05
CA LYS A 67 3.64 -0.19 -14.93
C LYS A 67 4.43 -0.80 -13.76
N ASN A 68 4.87 -0.01 -12.79
CA ASN A 68 5.86 -0.48 -11.81
C ASN A 68 5.19 -0.92 -10.51
N ILE A 69 5.72 -2.01 -9.96
CA ILE A 69 5.44 -2.49 -8.62
C ILE A 69 6.68 -2.21 -7.78
N GLU A 70 6.49 -1.47 -6.70
CA GLU A 70 7.49 -1.31 -5.66
C GLU A 70 7.03 -2.08 -4.42
N VAL A 71 7.97 -2.73 -3.72
CA VAL A 71 7.66 -3.43 -2.47
C VAL A 71 8.49 -2.81 -1.37
N VAL A 72 7.82 -2.38 -0.31
CA VAL A 72 8.43 -1.76 0.87
C VAL A 72 8.30 -2.72 2.04
N ASP A 73 9.40 -2.96 2.74
CA ASP A 73 9.37 -3.65 4.02
C ASP A 73 8.82 -2.70 5.09
N LEU A 74 7.70 -3.06 5.72
CA LEU A 74 7.02 -2.22 6.70
C LEU A 74 7.74 -2.12 8.05
N LYS A 75 8.63 -3.07 8.37
CA LYS A 75 9.42 -3.02 9.62
C LYS A 75 10.55 -2.01 9.49
N THR A 76 11.22 -1.99 8.34
CA THR A 76 12.34 -1.09 8.07
C THR A 76 11.93 0.20 7.37
N MET A 77 10.70 0.24 6.84
CA MET A 77 10.17 1.32 6.00
C MET A 77 11.05 1.61 4.77
N LYS A 78 11.75 0.58 4.26
CA LYS A 78 12.69 0.70 3.14
C LYS A 78 12.22 -0.11 1.92
N PRO A 79 12.44 0.41 0.70
CA PRO A 79 12.17 -0.34 -0.52
C PRO A 79 13.06 -1.58 -0.63
N LEU A 80 12.47 -2.69 -1.08
CA LEU A 80 13.21 -3.88 -1.46
C LEU A 80 13.81 -3.68 -2.86
N THR A 81 15.13 -3.81 -2.98
CA THR A 81 15.86 -3.52 -4.23
C THR A 81 16.00 -4.72 -5.16
N ARG A 82 15.73 -5.94 -4.68
CA ARG A 82 15.94 -7.21 -5.42
C ARG A 82 14.64 -7.88 -5.83
N ILE A 83 13.65 -7.09 -6.26
CA ILE A 83 12.37 -7.61 -6.74
C ILE A 83 12.52 -8.02 -8.22
N LYS A 84 12.04 -9.21 -8.58
CA LYS A 84 11.96 -9.67 -9.98
C LYS A 84 10.55 -9.50 -10.51
N ASN A 85 10.41 -9.31 -11.82
CA ASN A 85 9.11 -9.19 -12.51
C ASN A 85 8.20 -8.10 -11.90
N ASN A 86 8.80 -6.98 -11.51
CA ASN A 86 8.11 -5.86 -10.88
C ASN A 86 7.35 -4.97 -11.88
N ILE A 87 6.97 -5.53 -13.02
CA ILE A 87 6.24 -4.84 -14.09
C ILE A 87 4.89 -5.55 -14.24
N THR A 88 3.80 -4.78 -14.14
CA THR A 88 2.43 -5.31 -14.32
C THR A 88 2.21 -5.86 -15.74
N PRO A 89 1.21 -6.75 -15.95
CA PRO A 89 0.98 -7.40 -17.25
C PRO A 89 1.00 -6.44 -18.43
N LYS A 90 1.78 -6.81 -19.46
CA LYS A 90 2.09 -6.00 -20.64
C LYS A 90 0.97 -6.01 -21.69
N GLU A 91 -0.26 -5.66 -21.33
CA GLU A 91 -1.21 -5.35 -22.41
C GLU A 91 -0.88 -3.95 -22.98
N ARG A 92 -0.79 -3.91 -24.32
CA ARG A 92 -0.43 -2.72 -25.12
C ARG A 92 -1.62 -1.76 -25.16
N HIS A 93 -2.11 -1.31 -24.01
CA HIS A 93 -3.02 -0.17 -24.01
C HIS A 93 -2.23 1.08 -24.38
N LYS A 94 -2.77 1.86 -25.32
CA LYS A 94 -2.13 3.04 -25.92
C LYS A 94 -1.66 4.05 -24.87
N PHE A 95 -2.32 4.06 -23.70
CA PHE A 95 -2.05 4.96 -22.59
C PHE A 95 -1.56 4.27 -21.30
N GLY A 96 -1.29 2.95 -21.35
CA GLY A 96 -0.89 2.18 -20.18
C GLY A 96 -2.06 1.72 -19.31
N ILE A 97 -1.75 1.29 -18.08
CA ILE A 97 -2.72 0.89 -17.07
C ILE A 97 -2.85 2.08 -16.11
N GLY A 98 -4.08 2.60 -15.97
CA GLY A 98 -4.38 3.71 -15.07
C GLY A 98 -5.41 3.31 -14.01
N TYR A 99 -5.40 4.02 -12.88
CA TYR A 99 -6.34 3.81 -11.76
C TYR A 99 -6.42 2.34 -11.33
N HIS A 100 -5.26 1.69 -11.27
CA HIS A 100 -5.18 0.28 -10.91
C HIS A 100 -5.08 0.10 -9.40
N CYS A 101 -5.59 -1.01 -8.89
CA CYS A 101 -5.40 -1.42 -7.51
C CYS A 101 -5.23 -2.93 -7.41
N PHE A 102 -4.44 -3.36 -6.42
CA PHE A 102 -4.44 -4.76 -6.00
C PHE A 102 -5.49 -4.97 -4.90
N VAL A 103 -6.19 -6.10 -5.00
CA VAL A 103 -7.14 -6.55 -3.98
C VAL A 103 -6.76 -7.97 -3.54
N PRO A 104 -6.79 -8.29 -2.23
CA PRO A 104 -6.56 -9.65 -1.76
C PRO A 104 -7.55 -10.63 -2.37
N LEU A 105 -7.05 -11.74 -2.91
CA LEU A 105 -7.93 -12.82 -3.33
C LEU A 105 -8.48 -13.51 -2.07
N THR A 106 -9.81 -13.61 -1.99
CA THR A 106 -10.51 -14.30 -0.90
C THR A 106 -11.29 -15.47 -1.49
N MET A 107 -11.10 -16.68 -0.98
CA MET A 107 -11.92 -17.85 -1.33
C MET A 107 -12.43 -18.49 -0.06
N LYS A 108 -13.70 -18.93 -0.05
CA LYS A 108 -14.32 -19.55 1.13
C LYS A 108 -14.17 -18.69 2.41
N ASN A 109 -14.25 -17.37 2.27
CA ASN A 109 -14.06 -16.38 3.34
C ASN A 109 -12.65 -16.31 3.95
N GLU A 110 -11.65 -16.93 3.34
CA GLU A 110 -10.25 -16.84 3.74
C GLU A 110 -9.42 -16.11 2.70
N LYS A 111 -8.57 -15.19 3.14
CA LYS A 111 -7.61 -14.51 2.27
C LYS A 111 -6.51 -15.48 1.88
N LEU A 112 -6.29 -15.66 0.58
CA LEU A 112 -5.15 -16.42 0.09
C LEU A 112 -3.88 -15.59 0.21
N ILE A 113 -2.94 -16.08 1.00
CA ILE A 113 -1.65 -15.43 1.22
C ILE A 113 -0.93 -15.24 -0.12
N ASN A 114 -0.43 -14.03 -0.36
CA ASN A 114 0.31 -13.64 -1.56
C ASN A 114 -0.45 -13.81 -2.90
N HIS A 115 -1.77 -13.94 -2.87
CA HIS A 115 -2.60 -13.96 -4.08
C HIS A 115 -3.41 -12.67 -4.18
N PHE A 116 -3.27 -11.98 -5.30
CA PHE A 116 -3.88 -10.67 -5.53
C PHE A 116 -4.59 -10.64 -6.88
N ILE A 117 -5.69 -9.89 -6.94
CA ILE A 117 -6.37 -9.54 -8.18
C ILE A 117 -5.98 -8.11 -8.55
N LEU A 118 -5.59 -7.88 -9.80
CA LEU A 118 -5.35 -6.55 -10.35
C LEU A 118 -6.65 -6.04 -10.99
N PHE A 119 -7.22 -4.98 -10.41
CA PHE A 119 -8.28 -4.21 -11.03
C PHE A 119 -7.67 -2.98 -11.68
N TYR A 120 -8.12 -2.63 -12.89
CA TYR A 120 -7.67 -1.40 -13.55
C TYR A 120 -8.71 -0.89 -14.54
N ARG A 121 -8.63 0.41 -14.83
CA ARG A 121 -9.43 1.01 -15.91
C ARG A 121 -8.73 0.75 -17.23
N ASN A 122 -9.44 0.14 -18.17
CA ASN A 122 -9.00 0.07 -19.56
C ASN A 122 -9.14 1.48 -20.17
N THR A 123 -8.02 2.07 -20.61
CA THR A 123 -7.93 3.44 -21.15
C THR A 123 -7.34 3.46 -22.54
#